data_AF-A0A4R4X841-F1
#
_entry.id   AF-A0A4R4X841-F1
#
_cell.length_a   1.000
_cell.length_b   1.000
_cell.length_c   1.000
_cell.angle_alpha   90.00
_cell.angle_beta   90.00
_cell.angle_gamma   90.00
#
_symmetry.space_group_name_H-M   'P 1'
#
loop_
_entity.id
_entity.type
_entity.pdbx_description
1 polymer ?
#
loop_
_entity_poly.entity_id
_entity_poly.type
_entity_poly.pdbx_seq_one_letter_code
_entity_poly.pdbx_strand_id
1 'polypeptide(L)'
;MWKELWASPQAVQWDDSAASVVASYIVLTLAVLGGTAAAWQAAEARHLADRLGLTPTGMASLGWRIAERGEVADVVPLRVS
;
A
#
# COMPACT_ATOMS: atom_id res chain seq x y z
N MET A 1 10.34 8.49 0.59
CA MET A 1 8.92 8.09 0.80
C MET A 1 8.02 8.18 -0.42
N TRP A 2 7.65 9.36 -0.97
CA TRP A 2 6.69 9.40 -2.11
C TRP A 2 7.13 8.55 -3.31
N LYS A 3 8.34 8.81 -3.83
CA LYS A 3 8.90 8.04 -4.96
C LYS A 3 9.08 6.56 -4.63
N GLU A 4 9.46 6.23 -3.39
CA GLU A 4 9.65 4.84 -2.94
C GLU A 4 8.32 4.08 -2.90
N LEU A 5 7.24 4.71 -2.41
CA LEU A 5 5.91 4.10 -2.35
C LEU A 5 5.36 3.85 -3.75
N TRP A 6 5.48 4.81 -4.67
CA TRP A 6 5.06 4.62 -6.07
C TRP A 6 5.95 3.66 -6.87
N ALA A 7 7.15 3.35 -6.36
CA ALA A 7 8.03 2.33 -6.93
C ALA A 7 7.83 0.94 -6.30
N SER A 8 6.97 0.80 -5.28
CA SER A 8 6.72 -0.48 -4.63
C SER A 8 5.74 -1.34 -5.43
N PRO A 9 5.72 -2.67 -5.22
CA PRO A 9 4.74 -3.55 -5.86
C PRO A 9 3.28 -3.16 -5.58
N GLN A 10 3.00 -2.60 -4.41
CA GLN A 10 1.66 -2.15 -4.00
C GLN A 10 1.13 -1.03 -4.90
N ALA A 11 2.00 -0.18 -5.44
CA ALA A 11 1.60 0.91 -6.31
C ALA A 11 0.86 0.46 -7.57
N VAL A 12 1.09 -0.78 -8.03
CA VAL A 12 0.38 -1.37 -9.17
C VAL A 12 -1.12 -1.57 -8.87
N GLN A 13 -1.48 -1.69 -7.60
CA GLN A 13 -2.86 -1.86 -7.16
C GLN A 13 -3.57 -0.54 -6.86
N TRP A 14 -2.85 0.58 -6.90
CA TRP A 14 -3.39 1.91 -6.66
C TRP A 14 -3.74 2.61 -7.97
N ASP A 15 -4.82 3.40 -7.95
CA ASP A 15 -5.14 4.36 -8.99
C ASP A 15 -4.98 5.80 -8.47
N ASP A 16 -5.36 6.79 -9.29
CA ASP A 16 -5.25 8.21 -8.95
C ASP A 16 -6.02 8.57 -7.65
N SER A 17 -7.05 7.81 -7.27
CA SER A 17 -7.82 8.06 -6.05
C SER A 17 -7.00 7.81 -4.78
N ALA A 18 -5.97 6.96 -4.85
CA ALA A 18 -5.12 6.63 -3.71
C ALA A 18 -4.11 7.74 -3.38
N ALA A 19 -3.83 8.67 -4.30
CA ALA A 19 -2.77 9.67 -4.15
C ALA A 19 -2.92 10.53 -2.89
N SER A 20 -4.15 10.93 -2.56
CA SER A 20 -4.46 11.72 -1.35
C SER A 20 -4.22 10.92 -0.05
N VAL A 21 -4.52 9.62 -0.07
CA VAL A 21 -4.34 8.71 1.06
C VAL A 21 -2.85 8.43 1.27
N VAL A 22 -2.10 8.21 0.18
CA VAL A 22 -0.64 8.05 0.19
C VAL A 22 0.04 9.32 0.75
N ALA A 23 -0.37 10.50 0.29
CA ALA A 23 0.16 11.77 0.80
C ALA A 23 -0.09 11.92 2.31
N SER A 24 -1.31 11.60 2.77
CA SER A 24 -1.69 11.67 4.18
C SER A 24 -0.85 10.70 5.03
N TYR A 25 -0.67 9.47 4.56
CA TYR A 25 0.20 8.48 5.21
C TYR A 25 1.64 8.98 5.33
N ILE A 26 2.20 9.59 4.28
CA ILE A 26 3.56 10.15 4.30
C ILE A 26 3.68 11.25 5.34
N VAL A 27 2.76 12.21 5.36
CA VAL A 27 2.79 13.33 6.31
C VAL A 27 2.77 12.81 7.75
N LEU A 28 1.87 11.89 8.08
CA LEU A 28 1.77 11.34 9.42
C LEU A 28 2.99 10.48 9.80
N THR A 29 3.50 9.68 8.87
CA THR A 29 4.70 8.85 9.09
C THR A 29 5.94 9.73 9.33
N LEU A 30 6.11 10.81 8.58
CA LEU A 30 7.20 11.75 8.80
C LEU A 30 7.09 12.46 10.15
N ALA A 31 5.88 12.81 10.60
CA ALA A 31 5.69 13.36 11.94
C ALA A 31 6.07 12.35 13.05
N VAL A 32 5.75 11.06 12.85
CA VAL A 32 6.15 9.98 13.77
C VAL A 32 7.67 9.83 13.81
N LEU A 33 8.32 9.74 12.65
CA LEU A 33 9.78 9.61 12.56
C LEU A 33 10.52 10.84 13.09
N GLY A 34 9.93 12.02 12.93
CA GLY A 34 10.45 13.27 13.47
C GLY A 34 10.20 13.48 14.96
N GLY A 35 9.46 12.58 15.63
CA GLY A 35 9.13 12.72 17.05
C GLY A 35 8.16 13.86 17.37
N THR A 36 7.43 14.36 16.38
CA THR A 36 6.49 15.49 16.51
C THR A 36 5.02 15.05 16.46
N ALA A 37 4.76 13.77 16.20
CA ALA A 37 3.41 13.22 16.16
C ALA A 37 2.78 13.10 17.55
N ALA A 38 1.52 13.51 17.65
CA ALA A 38 0.64 13.09 18.72
C ALA A 38 0.27 11.59 18.60
N ALA A 39 -0.16 10.97 19.70
CA ALA A 39 -0.52 9.56 19.73
C ALA A 39 -1.58 9.16 18.69
N TRP A 40 -2.57 10.03 18.44
CA TRP A 40 -3.61 9.80 17.44
C TRP A 40 -3.06 9.82 16.01
N GLN A 41 -2.06 10.65 15.71
CA GLN A 41 -1.41 10.70 14.40
C GLN A 41 -0.64 9.40 14.12
N ALA A 42 0.01 8.85 15.15
CA ALA A 42 0.67 7.56 15.05
C ALA A 42 -0.33 6.40 14.87
N ALA A 43 -1.49 6.46 15.52
CA ALA A 43 -2.56 5.50 15.32
C ALA A 43 -3.15 5.57 13.91
N GLU A 44 -3.43 6.78 13.42
CA GLU A 44 -3.95 7.01 12.08
C GLU A 44 -2.94 6.57 11.00
N ALA A 45 -1.64 6.83 11.19
CA ALA A 45 -0.61 6.34 10.28
C ALA A 45 -0.63 4.80 10.13
N ARG A 46 -0.89 4.06 11.22
CA ARG A 46 -1.03 2.60 11.17
C ARG A 46 -2.29 2.18 10.41
N HIS A 47 -3.42 2.84 10.64
CA HIS A 47 -4.65 2.56 9.91
C HIS A 47 -4.52 2.85 8.41
N LEU A 48 -3.87 3.96 8.04
CA LEU A 48 -3.59 4.26 6.64
C LEU A 48 -2.64 3.24 6.00
N ALA A 49 -1.62 2.76 6.74
CA ALA A 49 -0.75 1.70 6.25
C ALA A 49 -1.52 0.41 5.93
N ASP A 50 -2.46 0.02 6.78
CA ASP A 50 -3.33 -1.14 6.52
C ASP A 50 -4.22 -0.90 5.29
N ARG A 51 -4.87 0.27 5.19
CA ARG A 51 -5.75 0.62 4.06
C ARG A 51 -5.03 0.70 2.72
N LEU A 52 -3.76 1.06 2.73
CA LEU A 52 -2.92 1.11 1.53
C LEU A 52 -2.32 -0.26 1.16
N GLY A 53 -2.56 -1.31 1.97
CA GLY A 53 -1.98 -2.63 1.77
C GLY A 53 -0.48 -2.67 2.00
N LEU A 54 0.05 -1.80 2.87
CA LEU A 54 1.48 -1.73 3.21
C LEU A 54 1.85 -2.69 4.36
N THR A 55 0.86 -3.32 5.00
CA THR A 55 1.04 -4.30 6.07
C THR A 55 0.52 -5.67 5.64
N PRO A 56 0.97 -6.78 6.26
CA PRO A 56 0.42 -8.11 6.00
C PRO A 56 -1.11 -8.19 6.21
N THR A 57 -1.62 -7.56 7.27
CA THR A 57 -3.06 -7.49 7.55
C THR A 57 -3.80 -6.70 6.47
N GLY A 58 -3.26 -5.54 6.08
CA GLY A 58 -3.82 -4.71 5.02
C GLY A 58 -3.89 -5.45 3.68
N MET A 59 -2.79 -6.09 3.27
CA MET A 59 -2.75 -6.92 2.06
C MET A 59 -3.81 -8.03 2.11
N ALA A 60 -3.88 -8.79 3.21
CA ALA A 60 -4.87 -9.85 3.36
C ALA A 60 -6.32 -9.31 3.26
N SER A 61 -6.60 -8.15 3.86
CA SER A 61 -7.94 -7.55 3.83
C SER A 61 -8.37 -7.09 2.43
N LEU A 62 -7.41 -6.67 1.60
CA LEU A 62 -7.63 -6.27 0.21
C LEU A 62 -7.61 -7.45 -0.77
N GLY A 63 -7.39 -8.68 -0.26
CA GLY A 63 -7.20 -9.87 -1.09
C GLY A 63 -5.87 -9.87 -1.84
N TRP A 64 -4.92 -9.00 -1.48
CA TRP A 64 -3.62 -8.90 -2.12
C TRP A 64 -2.70 -10.02 -1.62
N ARG A 65 -1.90 -10.55 -2.54
CA ARG A 65 -0.83 -11.49 -2.24
C ARG A 65 0.45 -11.00 -2.88
N ILE A 66 1.56 -11.07 -2.15
CA ILE A 66 2.87 -10.95 -2.75
C ILE A 66 3.15 -12.29 -3.41
N ALA A 67 3.22 -12.30 -4.74
CA ALA A 67 3.59 -13.49 -5.50
C ALA A 67 4.96 -14.00 -5.02
N GLU A 68 5.09 -15.31 -4.84
CA GLU A 68 6.40 -15.86 -4.52
C GLU A 68 7.35 -15.66 -5.71
N ARG A 69 8.64 -15.48 -5.43
CA ARG A 69 9.63 -15.25 -6.49
C ARG A 69 9.67 -16.48 -7.41
N GLY A 70 9.15 -16.33 -8.63
CA GLY A 70 9.06 -17.39 -9.64
C GLY A 70 7.63 -17.81 -9.99
N GLU A 71 6.63 -17.26 -9.32
CA GLU A 71 5.23 -17.48 -9.65
C GLU A 71 4.87 -16.72 -10.94
N VAL A 72 4.77 -17.45 -12.04
CA VAL A 72 4.17 -16.96 -13.30
C VAL A 72 2.67 -17.20 -13.22
N ALA A 73 1.88 -16.14 -13.39
CA ALA A 73 0.43 -16.26 -13.47
C ALA A 73 0.07 -17.19 -14.64
N ASP A 74 -0.86 -18.12 -14.40
CA ASP A 74 -1.33 -19.02 -15.45
C ASP A 74 -1.91 -18.22 -16.62
N VAL A 75 -1.33 -18.41 -17.80
CA VAL A 75 -1.84 -17.82 -19.04
C VAL A 75 -3.11 -18.59 -19.42
N VAL A 76 -4.28 -18.03 -19.08
CA VAL A 76 -5.56 -18.55 -19.55
C VAL A 76 -5.78 -18.07 -20.99
N PRO A 77 -5.82 -18.96 -22.00
CA PRO A 77 -6.06 -18.55 -23.38
C PRO A 77 -7.43 -17.91 -23.50
N LEU A 78 -7.50 -16.75 -24.15
CA LEU A 78 -8.77 -16.12 -24.50
C LEU A 78 -9.55 -17.09 -25.40
N ARG A 79 -10.73 -17.53 -24.94
CA ARG A 79 -11.66 -18.29 -25.79
C ARG A 79 -12.22 -17.34 -26.83
N VAL A 80 -11.71 -17.44 -28.05
CA VAL A 80 -12.33 -16.81 -29.21
C VAL A 80 -13.51 -17.70 -29.60
N SER A 81 -14.73 -17.20 -29.37
CA SER A 81 -15.99 -17.83 -29.79
C SER A 81 -16.26 -17.66 -31.27
#